data_AF-A0A7X1AWW5-F1
#
_entry.id   AF-A0A7X1AWW5-F1
#
_cell.length_a   1.000
_cell.length_b   1.000
_cell.length_c   1.000
_cell.angle_alpha   90.00
_cell.angle_beta   90.00
_cell.angle_gamma   90.00
#
_symmetry.space_group_name_H-M   'P 1'
#
loop_
_entity.id
_entity.type
_entity.pdbx_description
1 polymer ?
#
loop_
_entity_poly.entity_id
_entity_poly.type
_entity_poly.pdbx_seq_one_letter_code
_entity_poly.pdbx_strand_id
1 'polypeptide(L)'
;MDSSWKIYGVRGPLTAKELGLPSEMVFSDPGLLIRDFVPEPPKTRNTIGWMPHHRSIHAVDWATHCPRHGLHFINPEGSVERVLHEISQCELLLSEAMHGVIVADSLRIPWIPVHMFSQINEFKWWDWCKSMDLSYNPVQLPPIFETSPRPIKRCQNGLKRFAAPTPLGKDKWHRLPLRKSSPTEISQGLRGLRDAPETVRPQLSRDPILRAMIEQQFAQLTILRNQWADDHLQALPIQQQPSQ
;
A
#
# COMPACT_ATOMS: atom_id res chain seq x y z
N MET A 1 -0.02 7.11 -23.75
CA MET A 1 -1.45 7.49 -23.73
C MET A 1 -1.70 8.23 -25.01
N ASP A 2 -2.76 7.88 -25.75
CA ASP A 2 -3.21 8.65 -26.91
C ASP A 2 -4.40 9.54 -26.50
N SER A 3 -4.96 10.27 -27.45
CA SER A 3 -6.08 11.20 -27.23
C SER A 3 -7.40 10.53 -26.83
N SER A 4 -7.49 9.19 -26.80
CA SER A 4 -8.69 8.48 -26.34
C SER A 4 -8.82 8.43 -24.82
N TRP A 5 -7.75 8.76 -24.08
CA TRP A 5 -7.75 8.72 -22.62
C TRP A 5 -8.19 10.05 -22.03
N LYS A 6 -9.25 10.03 -21.23
CA LYS A 6 -9.67 11.15 -20.38
C LYS A 6 -9.18 10.90 -18.96
N ILE A 7 -8.25 11.72 -18.49
CA ILE A 7 -7.65 11.59 -17.16
C ILE A 7 -8.41 12.47 -16.19
N TYR A 8 -9.03 11.84 -15.20
CA TYR A 8 -9.74 12.52 -14.13
C TYR A 8 -8.85 12.79 -12.93
N GLY A 9 -7.71 12.12 -12.81
CA GLY A 9 -6.83 12.30 -11.67
C GLY A 9 -5.75 11.25 -11.57
N VAL A 10 -4.72 11.57 -10.80
CA VAL A 10 -3.60 10.69 -10.48
C VAL A 10 -3.35 10.68 -8.98
N ARG A 11 -2.72 9.60 -8.51
CA ARG A 11 -2.47 9.39 -7.08
C ARG A 11 -1.54 10.46 -6.49
N GLY A 12 -0.48 10.85 -7.20
CA GLY A 12 0.51 11.73 -6.60
C GLY A 12 1.22 12.63 -7.62
N PRO A 13 2.00 13.59 -7.09
CA PRO A 13 2.66 14.60 -7.89
C PRO A 13 3.79 14.05 -8.77
N LEU A 14 4.39 12.90 -8.42
CA LEU A 14 5.39 12.27 -9.29
C LEU A 14 4.73 11.69 -10.53
N THR A 15 3.59 11.03 -10.36
CA THR A 15 2.79 10.54 -11.49
C THR A 15 2.28 11.70 -12.35
N ALA A 16 1.80 12.79 -11.73
CA ALA A 16 1.35 13.98 -12.47
C ALA A 16 2.48 14.56 -13.34
N LYS A 17 3.68 14.71 -12.75
CA LYS A 17 4.87 15.20 -13.45
C LYS A 17 5.27 14.32 -14.63
N GLU A 18 5.33 13.00 -14.45
CA GLU A 18 5.69 12.04 -15.51
C GLU A 18 4.69 12.06 -16.68
N LEU A 19 3.42 12.39 -16.40
CA LEU A 19 2.36 12.48 -17.41
C LEU A 19 2.14 13.90 -17.96
N GLY A 20 2.91 14.89 -17.51
CA GLY A 20 2.73 16.30 -17.91
C GLY A 20 1.39 16.89 -17.46
N LEU A 21 0.83 16.39 -16.36
CA LEU A 21 -0.46 16.82 -15.83
C LEU A 21 -0.28 17.96 -14.81
N PRO A 22 -1.28 18.86 -14.71
CA PRO A 22 -1.25 19.96 -13.76
C PRO A 22 -1.45 19.42 -12.32
N SER A 23 -0.96 20.17 -11.32
CA SER A 23 -0.95 19.75 -9.90
C SER A 23 -2.35 19.49 -9.33
N GLU A 24 -3.35 20.17 -9.87
CA GLU A 24 -4.78 20.06 -9.51
C GLU A 24 -5.34 18.67 -9.82
N MET A 25 -4.66 17.89 -10.67
CA MET A 25 -5.02 16.50 -10.97
C MET A 25 -4.47 15.49 -9.96
N VAL A 26 -3.81 15.93 -8.88
CA VAL A 26 -3.35 15.04 -7.81
C VAL A 26 -4.46 14.88 -6.77
N PHE A 27 -4.98 13.67 -6.60
CA PHE A 27 -6.12 13.39 -5.69
C PHE A 27 -5.81 12.33 -4.62
N SER A 28 -4.57 11.85 -4.52
CA SER A 28 -4.20 10.75 -3.61
C SER A 28 -4.87 9.41 -3.96
N ASP A 29 -4.80 8.46 -3.03
CA ASP A 29 -5.39 7.13 -3.20
C ASP A 29 -6.88 7.14 -2.78
N PRO A 30 -7.80 6.52 -3.56
CA PRO A 30 -9.21 6.39 -3.20
C PRO A 30 -9.48 5.66 -1.88
N GLY A 31 -8.52 4.88 -1.39
CA GLY A 31 -8.60 4.26 -0.07
C GLY A 31 -8.78 5.26 1.07
N LEU A 32 -8.48 6.55 0.87
CA LEU A 32 -8.73 7.60 1.86
C LEU A 32 -10.21 7.83 2.16
N LEU A 33 -11.10 7.59 1.18
CA LEU A 33 -12.54 7.79 1.32
C LEU A 33 -13.14 6.90 2.42
N ILE A 34 -12.45 5.83 2.80
CA ILE A 34 -12.87 4.91 3.84
C ILE A 34 -13.17 5.59 5.18
N ARG A 35 -12.52 6.73 5.44
CA ARG A 35 -12.76 7.58 6.61
C ARG A 35 -14.24 7.90 6.80
N ASP A 36 -14.98 8.10 5.71
CA ASP A 36 -16.37 8.55 5.74
C ASP A 36 -17.38 7.38 5.72
N PHE A 37 -16.91 6.14 5.53
CA PHE A 37 -17.77 4.95 5.43
C PHE A 37 -17.57 3.94 6.56
N VAL A 38 -16.50 4.08 7.36
CA VAL A 38 -16.18 3.14 8.45
C VAL A 38 -16.33 3.84 9.79
N PRO A 39 -16.92 3.17 10.82
CA PRO A 39 -17.00 3.72 12.16
C PRO A 39 -15.63 4.12 12.71
N GLU A 40 -15.61 5.11 13.59
CA GLU A 40 -14.37 5.48 14.25
C GLU A 40 -13.78 4.28 15.02
N PRO A 41 -12.47 4.03 14.85
CA PRO A 41 -11.80 2.95 15.56
C PRO A 41 -11.85 3.18 17.09
N PRO A 42 -11.80 2.10 17.91
CA PRO A 42 -11.84 2.20 19.37
C PRO A 42 -10.79 3.17 19.93
N LYS A 43 -11.09 3.82 21.07
CA LYS A 43 -10.16 4.78 21.69
C LYS A 43 -8.93 4.12 22.30
N THR A 44 -9.09 2.95 22.90
CA THR A 44 -8.00 2.17 23.50
C THR A 44 -7.57 1.07 22.55
N ARG A 45 -6.29 1.07 22.20
CA ARG A 45 -5.63 0.11 21.32
C ARG A 45 -4.26 -0.18 21.92
N ASN A 46 -3.81 -1.41 21.78
CA ASN A 46 -2.62 -1.93 22.46
C ASN A 46 -1.98 -3.06 21.63
N THR A 47 -2.21 -3.02 20.32
CA THR A 47 -1.82 -4.06 19.36
C THR A 47 -0.95 -3.44 18.27
N ILE A 48 0.26 -3.97 18.10
CA ILE A 48 1.09 -3.68 16.93
C ILE A 48 0.71 -4.65 15.82
N GLY A 49 0.08 -4.14 14.76
CA GLY A 49 -0.29 -4.90 13.58
C GLY A 49 0.88 -5.10 12.64
N TRP A 50 1.00 -6.27 12.03
CA TRP A 50 1.91 -6.56 10.92
C TRP A 50 1.11 -6.98 9.68
N MET A 51 1.24 -6.21 8.60
CA MET A 51 0.68 -6.54 7.29
C MET A 51 1.79 -6.70 6.25
N PRO A 52 2.14 -7.94 5.84
CA PRO A 52 3.05 -8.15 4.72
C PRO A 52 2.37 -7.72 3.40
N HIS A 53 3.17 -7.59 2.35
CA HIS A 53 2.62 -7.44 1.01
C HIS A 53 1.99 -8.77 0.54
N HIS A 54 0.94 -8.74 -0.29
CA HIS A 54 0.28 -9.98 -0.78
C HIS A 54 1.27 -10.96 -1.42
N ARG A 55 2.36 -10.48 -2.04
CA ARG A 55 3.40 -11.34 -2.63
C ARG A 55 4.40 -11.91 -1.62
N SER A 56 4.44 -11.41 -0.40
CA SER A 56 5.30 -11.88 0.70
C SER A 56 4.54 -12.67 1.77
N ILE A 57 3.21 -12.79 1.66
CA ILE A 57 2.39 -13.52 2.63
C ILE A 57 2.82 -14.98 2.81
N HIS A 58 3.21 -15.66 1.74
CA HIS A 58 3.65 -17.07 1.79
C HIS A 58 5.15 -17.24 2.05
N ALA A 59 5.87 -16.17 2.35
CA ALA A 59 7.30 -16.26 2.66
C ALA A 59 7.54 -16.88 4.04
N VAL A 60 6.64 -16.66 4.99
CA VAL A 60 6.70 -17.07 6.40
C VAL A 60 5.28 -17.42 6.85
N ASP A 61 5.12 -18.36 7.77
CA ASP A 61 3.86 -18.61 8.47
C ASP A 61 3.63 -17.50 9.51
N TRP A 62 3.25 -16.31 9.01
CA TRP A 62 3.02 -15.12 9.82
C TRP A 62 2.00 -15.35 10.93
N ALA A 63 0.97 -16.16 10.68
CA ALA A 63 -0.10 -16.44 11.63
C ALA A 63 0.42 -17.17 12.87
N THR A 64 1.34 -18.11 12.69
CA THR A 64 1.98 -18.81 13.82
C THR A 64 3.05 -17.96 14.51
N HIS A 65 3.79 -17.19 13.72
CA HIS A 65 4.98 -16.48 14.18
C HIS A 65 4.68 -15.16 14.88
N CYS A 66 3.79 -14.32 14.33
CA CYS A 66 3.55 -12.97 14.85
C CYS A 66 3.09 -12.96 16.33
N PRO A 67 2.11 -13.79 16.77
CA PRO A 67 1.63 -13.75 18.15
C PRO A 67 2.72 -14.06 19.18
N ARG A 68 3.65 -14.95 18.85
CA ARG A 68 4.80 -15.32 19.72
C ARG A 68 5.80 -14.18 19.90
N HIS A 69 5.71 -13.15 19.04
CA HIS A 69 6.57 -11.98 19.05
C HIS A 69 5.80 -10.69 19.40
N GLY A 70 4.57 -10.80 19.94
CA GLY A 70 3.76 -9.65 20.32
C GLY A 70 3.26 -8.82 19.14
N LEU A 71 3.14 -9.45 17.97
CA LEU A 71 2.60 -8.84 16.75
C LEU A 71 1.26 -9.48 16.40
N HIS A 72 0.33 -8.69 15.88
CA HIS A 72 -0.91 -9.19 15.29
C HIS A 72 -0.78 -9.28 13.78
N PHE A 73 -0.83 -10.49 13.23
CA PHE A 73 -0.78 -10.69 11.79
C PHE A 73 -2.11 -10.28 11.15
N ILE A 74 -2.03 -9.42 10.14
CA ILE A 74 -3.18 -9.01 9.32
C ILE A 74 -2.95 -9.54 7.90
N ASN A 75 -3.86 -10.40 7.44
CA ASN A 75 -3.79 -10.98 6.11
C ASN A 75 -4.32 -9.98 5.06
N PRO A 76 -3.48 -9.46 4.13
CA PRO A 76 -3.93 -8.52 3.10
C PRO A 76 -4.90 -9.14 2.06
N GLU A 77 -5.02 -10.47 2.01
CA GLU A 77 -5.94 -11.21 1.14
C GLU A 77 -7.27 -11.54 1.82
N GLY A 78 -7.47 -11.11 3.08
CA GLY A 78 -8.74 -11.21 3.78
C GLY A 78 -9.84 -10.36 3.14
N SER A 79 -11.09 -10.54 3.57
CA SER A 79 -12.17 -9.65 3.14
C SER A 79 -11.90 -8.21 3.59
N VAL A 80 -12.45 -7.25 2.85
CA VAL A 80 -12.26 -5.82 3.14
C VAL A 80 -12.72 -5.52 4.57
N GLU A 81 -13.89 -5.99 4.98
CA GLU A 81 -14.47 -5.76 6.31
C GLU A 81 -13.56 -6.30 7.41
N ARG A 82 -13.00 -7.50 7.20
CA ARG A 82 -12.09 -8.12 8.16
C ARG A 82 -10.80 -7.31 8.28
N VAL A 83 -10.19 -6.95 7.16
CA VAL A 83 -8.93 -6.20 7.15
C VAL A 83 -9.10 -4.84 7.80
N LEU A 84 -10.21 -4.15 7.51
CA LEU A 84 -10.55 -2.87 8.15
C LEU A 84 -10.74 -3.03 9.65
N HIS A 85 -11.46 -4.07 10.06
CA HIS A 85 -11.65 -4.36 11.47
C HIS A 85 -10.30 -4.64 12.15
N GLU A 86 -9.47 -5.53 11.61
CA GLU A 86 -8.16 -5.86 12.19
C GLU A 86 -7.23 -4.64 12.27
N ILE A 87 -7.19 -3.79 11.23
CA ILE A 87 -6.44 -2.53 11.25
C ILE A 87 -7.01 -1.61 12.34
N SER A 88 -8.34 -1.46 12.43
CA SER A 88 -9.01 -0.57 13.40
C SER A 88 -8.64 -0.82 14.87
N GLN A 89 -8.22 -2.06 15.20
CA GLN A 89 -7.81 -2.46 16.55
C GLN A 89 -6.33 -2.16 16.86
N CYS A 90 -5.55 -1.72 15.87
CA CYS A 90 -4.11 -1.51 16.02
C CYS A 90 -3.80 -0.14 16.65
N GLU A 91 -2.86 -0.12 17.59
CA GLU A 91 -2.24 1.12 18.07
C GLU A 91 -1.22 1.67 17.06
N LEU A 92 -0.62 0.75 16.30
CA LEU A 92 0.40 1.00 15.31
C LEU A 92 0.32 -0.09 14.23
N LEU A 93 0.40 0.31 12.96
CA LEU A 93 0.51 -0.64 11.85
C LEU A 93 1.93 -0.63 11.25
N LEU A 94 2.59 -1.77 11.26
CA LEU A 94 3.79 -2.05 10.47
C LEU A 94 3.35 -2.72 9.16
N SER A 95 3.82 -2.23 8.01
CA SER A 95 3.32 -2.79 6.73
C SER A 95 4.28 -2.66 5.55
N GLU A 96 4.33 -3.69 4.70
CA GLU A 96 4.88 -3.59 3.34
C GLU A 96 3.80 -3.29 2.29
N ALA A 97 2.53 -3.43 2.65
CA ALA A 97 1.39 -3.15 1.80
C ALA A 97 0.99 -1.67 1.89
N MET A 98 1.20 -0.92 0.79
CA MET A 98 0.88 0.50 0.71
C MET A 98 -0.61 0.78 1.03
N HIS A 99 -1.53 -0.02 0.50
CA HIS A 99 -2.96 0.15 0.82
C HIS A 99 -3.26 -0.10 2.31
N GLY A 100 -2.49 -0.95 2.98
CA GLY A 100 -2.61 -1.14 4.43
C GLY A 100 -2.32 0.15 5.19
N VAL A 101 -1.26 0.88 4.83
CA VAL A 101 -0.94 2.16 5.48
C VAL A 101 -1.87 3.29 5.05
N ILE A 102 -2.38 3.30 3.81
CA ILE A 102 -3.40 4.26 3.36
C ILE A 102 -4.65 4.13 4.23
N VAL A 103 -5.11 2.90 4.45
CA VAL A 103 -6.25 2.59 5.31
C VAL A 103 -5.95 2.97 6.76
N ALA A 104 -4.78 2.60 7.30
CA ALA A 104 -4.39 2.97 8.65
C ALA A 104 -4.39 4.50 8.85
N ASP A 105 -3.78 5.25 7.92
CA ASP A 105 -3.73 6.70 7.96
C ASP A 105 -5.12 7.34 7.97
N SER A 106 -6.03 6.81 7.14
CA SER A 106 -7.44 7.21 7.08
C SER A 106 -8.18 6.93 8.39
N LEU A 107 -7.93 5.79 9.00
CA LEU A 107 -8.47 5.42 10.31
C LEU A 107 -7.72 6.10 11.47
N ARG A 108 -6.76 6.98 11.19
CA ARG A 108 -5.93 7.69 12.19
C ARG A 108 -5.15 6.73 13.09
N ILE A 109 -4.63 5.68 12.49
CA ILE A 109 -3.71 4.72 13.11
C ILE A 109 -2.31 5.07 12.61
N PRO A 110 -1.37 5.43 13.50
CA PRO A 110 0.02 5.62 13.14
C PRO A 110 0.57 4.38 12.45
N TRP A 111 1.52 4.58 11.54
CA TRP A 111 2.06 3.48 10.75
C TRP A 111 3.55 3.63 10.47
N ILE A 112 4.21 2.52 10.20
CA ILE A 112 5.62 2.47 9.76
C ILE A 112 5.70 1.61 8.49
N PRO A 113 6.26 2.15 7.40
CA PRO A 113 6.52 1.34 6.21
C PRO A 113 7.70 0.40 6.49
N VAL A 114 7.58 -0.84 6.04
CA VAL A 114 8.65 -1.84 6.15
C VAL A 114 9.05 -2.30 4.76
N HIS A 115 10.35 -2.53 4.56
CA HIS A 115 10.90 -3.16 3.36
C HIS A 115 11.71 -4.39 3.77
N MET A 116 11.05 -5.54 3.78
CA MET A 116 11.66 -6.83 4.07
C MET A 116 11.91 -7.60 2.77
N PHE A 117 10.93 -7.64 1.87
CA PHE A 117 10.97 -8.44 0.64
C PHE A 117 11.12 -7.62 -0.65
N SER A 118 11.55 -8.29 -1.72
CA SER A 118 11.84 -7.67 -3.02
C SER A 118 10.62 -7.10 -3.78
N GLN A 119 9.42 -7.22 -3.23
CA GLN A 119 8.15 -7.03 -3.95
C GLN A 119 7.49 -5.68 -3.61
N ILE A 120 8.29 -4.64 -3.42
CA ILE A 120 7.83 -3.28 -3.14
C ILE A 120 8.08 -2.40 -4.37
N ASN A 121 7.12 -1.55 -4.69
CA ASN A 121 7.27 -0.51 -5.71
C ASN A 121 7.44 0.84 -5.00
N GLU A 122 8.69 1.25 -4.82
CA GLU A 122 9.03 2.48 -4.09
C GLU A 122 8.46 3.73 -4.76
N PHE A 123 8.40 3.79 -6.08
CA PHE A 123 7.79 4.93 -6.79
C PHE A 123 6.35 5.16 -6.32
N LYS A 124 5.56 4.10 -6.13
CA LYS A 124 4.18 4.23 -5.63
C LYS A 124 4.13 4.84 -4.23
N TRP A 125 5.04 4.41 -3.36
CA TRP A 125 5.16 4.92 -2.00
C TRP A 125 5.60 6.39 -1.97
N TRP A 126 6.64 6.75 -2.72
CA TRP A 126 7.10 8.13 -2.82
C TRP A 126 6.01 9.06 -3.35
N ASP A 127 5.30 8.62 -4.38
CA ASP A 127 4.24 9.37 -5.02
C ASP A 127 3.05 9.63 -4.09
N TRP A 128 2.60 8.59 -3.38
CA TRP A 128 1.53 8.73 -2.37
C TRP A 128 1.98 9.51 -1.13
N CYS A 129 3.16 9.24 -0.58
CA CYS A 129 3.64 10.00 0.59
C CYS A 129 3.72 11.50 0.27
N LYS A 130 4.17 11.86 -0.94
CA LYS A 130 4.20 13.26 -1.39
C LYS A 130 2.81 13.89 -1.53
N SER A 131 1.77 13.16 -1.95
CA SER A 131 0.41 13.72 -1.98
C SER A 131 -0.16 13.98 -0.58
N MET A 132 0.37 13.30 0.44
CA MET A 132 -0.04 13.44 1.84
C MET A 132 0.91 14.30 2.69
N ASP A 133 1.92 14.96 2.10
CA ASP A 133 2.97 15.70 2.80
C ASP A 133 3.73 14.85 3.84
N LEU A 134 4.01 13.60 3.46
CA LEU A 134 4.73 12.61 4.24
C LEU A 134 6.05 12.23 3.57
N SER A 135 6.94 11.60 4.35
CA SER A 135 8.24 11.11 3.87
C SER A 135 8.26 9.60 3.85
N TYR A 136 8.56 8.99 2.70
CA TYR A 136 8.75 7.54 2.66
C TYR A 136 10.13 7.16 3.20
N ASN A 137 10.18 6.63 4.42
CA ASN A 137 11.40 6.13 5.04
C ASN A 137 11.15 4.73 5.63
N PRO A 138 11.21 3.66 4.81
CA PRO A 138 10.91 2.32 5.27
C PRO A 138 12.00 1.75 6.17
N VAL A 139 11.59 1.02 7.20
CA VAL A 139 12.49 0.17 7.99
C VAL A 139 13.00 -0.94 7.08
N GLN A 140 14.32 -1.00 6.91
CA GLN A 140 14.97 -2.01 6.08
C GLN A 140 15.26 -3.24 6.93
N LEU A 141 14.56 -4.34 6.68
CA LEU A 141 14.81 -5.63 7.35
C LEU A 141 15.37 -6.66 6.36
N PRO A 142 16.25 -7.58 6.78
CA PRO A 142 16.67 -8.70 5.95
C PRO A 142 15.46 -9.59 5.59
N PRO A 143 15.36 -10.08 4.34
CA PRO A 143 14.27 -10.97 3.96
C PRO A 143 14.40 -12.32 4.67
N ILE A 144 13.29 -12.83 5.19
CA ILE A 144 13.20 -14.15 5.84
C ILE A 144 12.27 -15.08 5.05
N PHE A 145 12.69 -16.34 4.85
CA PHE A 145 11.93 -17.30 4.05
C PHE A 145 11.88 -18.66 4.75
N GLU A 146 10.71 -19.23 4.97
CA GLU A 146 10.58 -20.59 5.51
C GLU A 146 10.84 -21.67 4.47
N THR A 147 10.61 -21.35 3.21
CA THR A 147 10.78 -22.29 2.10
C THR A 147 12.01 -21.95 1.26
N SER A 148 12.63 -22.99 0.69
CA SER A 148 13.71 -22.81 -0.27
C SER A 148 13.17 -22.79 -1.69
N PRO A 149 13.69 -21.93 -2.59
CA PRO A 149 13.34 -22.00 -4.00
C PRO A 149 13.74 -23.34 -4.62
N ARG A 150 12.99 -23.79 -5.63
CA ARG A 150 13.36 -24.94 -6.46
C ARG A 150 14.76 -24.76 -7.07
N PRO A 151 15.53 -25.82 -7.36
CA PRO A 151 16.92 -25.72 -7.81
C PRO A 151 17.15 -24.76 -9.00
N ILE A 152 16.31 -24.85 -10.04
CA ILE A 152 16.38 -23.96 -11.21
C ILE A 152 16.16 -22.51 -10.80
N LYS A 153 15.15 -22.24 -9.97
CA LYS A 153 14.84 -20.89 -9.50
C LYS A 153 15.93 -20.33 -8.61
N ARG A 154 16.54 -21.17 -7.77
CA ARG A 154 17.70 -20.81 -6.94
C ARG A 154 18.88 -20.40 -7.80
N CYS A 155 19.19 -21.14 -8.87
CA CYS A 155 20.24 -20.78 -9.82
C CYS A 155 19.95 -19.42 -10.48
N GLN A 156 18.74 -19.23 -11.01
CA GLN A 156 18.29 -17.95 -11.58
C GLN A 156 18.40 -16.79 -10.58
N ASN A 157 17.99 -17.01 -9.33
CA ASN A 157 18.07 -16.01 -8.27
C ASN A 157 19.54 -15.71 -7.91
N GLY A 158 20.41 -16.72 -7.93
CA GLY A 158 21.86 -16.56 -7.72
C GLY A 158 22.49 -15.67 -8.79
N LEU A 159 22.20 -15.95 -10.07
CA LEU A 159 22.67 -15.12 -11.18
C LEU A 159 22.15 -13.68 -11.07
N LYS A 160 20.86 -13.50 -10.75
CA LYS A 160 20.28 -12.15 -10.53
C LYS A 160 20.94 -11.43 -9.35
N ARG A 161 21.21 -12.12 -8.24
CA ARG A 161 21.90 -11.52 -7.09
C ARG A 161 23.35 -11.13 -7.42
N PHE A 162 24.03 -11.95 -8.20
CA PHE A 162 25.38 -11.65 -8.68
C PHE A 162 25.40 -10.42 -9.61
N ALA A 163 24.39 -10.28 -10.46
CA ALA A 163 24.24 -9.12 -11.34
C ALA A 163 23.65 -7.88 -10.64
N ALA A 164 23.16 -7.98 -9.41
CA ALA A 164 22.50 -6.89 -8.69
C ALA A 164 23.36 -5.61 -8.51
N PRO A 165 24.66 -5.67 -8.18
CA PRO A 165 25.51 -4.48 -8.08
C PRO A 165 25.99 -3.91 -9.42
N THR A 166 25.57 -4.49 -10.55
CA THR A 166 25.96 -4.02 -11.89
C THR A 166 24.97 -2.98 -12.42
N PRO A 167 25.32 -2.19 -13.47
CA PRO A 167 24.39 -1.21 -14.07
C PRO A 167 23.09 -1.80 -14.63
N LEU A 168 23.07 -3.09 -14.97
CA LEU A 168 21.87 -3.82 -15.41
C LEU A 168 21.10 -4.47 -14.25
N GLY A 169 21.70 -4.42 -13.05
CA GLY A 169 21.13 -4.91 -11.82
C GLY A 169 19.91 -4.11 -11.39
N LYS A 170 19.01 -4.76 -10.66
CA LYS A 170 17.87 -4.10 -10.01
C LYS A 170 18.04 -4.27 -8.51
N ASP A 171 17.84 -3.21 -7.73
CA ASP A 171 18.04 -3.25 -6.27
C ASP A 171 17.29 -4.39 -5.58
N LYS A 172 16.05 -4.65 -6.05
CA LYS A 172 15.22 -5.76 -5.56
C LYS A 172 15.87 -7.14 -5.71
N TRP A 173 16.85 -7.31 -6.61
CA TRP A 173 17.54 -8.57 -6.81
C TRP A 173 18.36 -8.99 -5.59
N HIS A 174 18.91 -8.05 -4.81
CA HIS A 174 19.64 -8.36 -3.57
C HIS A 174 18.82 -9.16 -2.56
N ARG A 175 17.49 -9.01 -2.59
CA ARG A 175 16.54 -9.61 -1.66
C ARG A 175 15.91 -10.92 -2.15
N LEU A 176 16.39 -11.47 -3.27
CA LEU A 176 15.84 -12.73 -3.80
C LEU A 176 16.23 -13.93 -2.92
N PRO A 177 15.30 -14.88 -2.69
CA PRO A 177 15.56 -16.06 -1.88
C PRO A 177 16.59 -16.97 -2.58
N LEU A 178 17.56 -17.46 -1.80
CA LEU A 178 18.53 -18.48 -2.25
C LEU A 178 18.41 -19.77 -1.43
N ARG A 179 18.01 -19.65 -0.17
CA ARG A 179 17.82 -20.73 0.80
C ARG A 179 16.70 -20.36 1.75
N LYS A 180 16.21 -21.35 2.50
CA LYS A 180 15.39 -21.10 3.69
C LYS A 180 16.24 -20.41 4.77
N SER A 181 15.58 -19.57 5.55
CA SER A 181 16.09 -18.96 6.77
C SER A 181 16.13 -20.01 7.89
N SER A 182 17.10 -19.85 8.80
CA SER A 182 17.14 -20.58 10.06
C SER A 182 16.05 -20.06 11.01
N PRO A 183 15.63 -20.85 12.01
CA PRO A 183 14.70 -20.38 13.04
C PRO A 183 15.18 -19.09 13.73
N THR A 184 16.49 -18.97 13.97
CA THR A 184 17.09 -17.76 14.56
C THR A 184 16.90 -16.53 13.67
N GLU A 185 17.14 -16.66 12.36
CA GLU A 185 16.95 -15.56 11.40
C GLU A 185 15.48 -15.12 11.32
N ILE A 186 14.54 -16.08 11.34
CA ILE A 186 13.10 -15.78 11.37
C ILE A 186 12.75 -15.01 12.64
N SER A 187 13.16 -15.52 13.81
CA SER A 187 12.92 -14.85 15.09
C SER A 187 13.59 -13.47 15.18
N GLN A 188 14.76 -13.28 14.56
CA GLN A 188 15.43 -11.97 14.47
C GLN A 188 14.64 -11.01 13.58
N GLY A 189 14.13 -11.46 12.43
CA GLY A 189 13.28 -10.65 11.55
C GLY A 189 11.99 -10.18 12.25
N LEU A 190 11.35 -11.07 13.01
CA LEU A 190 10.13 -10.73 13.77
C LEU A 190 10.40 -9.80 14.96
N ARG A 191 11.53 -9.96 15.65
CA ARG A 191 11.96 -8.98 16.65
C ARG A 191 12.25 -7.62 16.01
N GLY A 192 12.95 -7.61 14.87
CA GLY A 192 13.18 -6.38 14.11
C GLY A 192 11.90 -5.67 13.68
N LEU A 193 10.83 -6.42 13.37
CA LEU A 193 9.50 -5.83 13.18
C LEU A 193 8.96 -5.23 14.49
N ARG A 194 8.90 -6.02 15.56
CA ARG A 194 8.39 -5.57 16.86
C ARG A 194 9.09 -4.31 17.37
N ASP A 195 10.41 -4.26 17.22
CA ASP A 195 11.28 -3.22 17.75
C ASP A 195 11.45 -2.06 16.73
N ALA A 196 10.86 -2.15 15.53
CA ALA A 196 10.87 -1.10 14.51
C ALA A 196 10.53 0.32 15.04
N PRO A 197 9.54 0.50 15.95
CA PRO A 197 9.19 1.82 16.47
C PRO A 197 10.29 2.50 17.29
N GLU A 198 11.29 1.73 17.75
CA GLU A 198 12.46 2.27 18.46
C GLU A 198 13.45 2.95 17.50
N THR A 199 13.41 2.57 16.22
CA THR A 199 14.37 3.04 15.20
C THR A 199 13.77 4.05 14.23
N VAL A 200 12.48 3.93 13.94
CA VAL A 200 11.76 4.82 13.01
C VAL A 200 10.49 5.31 13.69
N ARG A 201 10.30 6.63 13.69
CA ARG A 201 9.10 7.23 14.25
C ARG A 201 7.87 6.83 13.41
N PRO A 202 6.77 6.38 14.05
CA PRO A 202 5.50 6.24 13.37
C PRO A 202 5.08 7.53 12.67
N GLN A 203 4.48 7.38 11.49
CA GLN A 203 3.98 8.48 10.70
C GLN A 203 2.46 8.53 10.73
N LEU A 204 1.93 9.73 10.56
CA LEU A 204 0.51 9.98 10.39
C LEU A 204 0.33 11.31 9.64
N SER A 205 -0.50 11.32 8.60
CA SER A 205 -0.81 12.55 7.87
C SER A 205 -1.48 13.59 8.78
N ARG A 206 -1.37 14.87 8.42
CA ARG A 206 -2.10 15.94 9.11
C ARG A 206 -3.58 15.85 8.74
N ASP A 207 -4.48 15.96 9.73
CA ASP A 207 -5.94 15.87 9.51
C ASP A 207 -6.45 16.87 8.44
N PRO A 208 -5.99 18.14 8.40
CA PRO A 208 -6.39 19.06 7.33
C PRO A 208 -5.99 18.60 5.92
N ILE A 209 -4.84 17.93 5.77
CA ILE A 209 -4.39 17.40 4.47
C ILE A 209 -5.26 16.22 4.06
N LEU A 210 -5.49 15.29 4.98
CA LEU A 210 -6.36 14.14 4.74
C LEU A 210 -7.75 14.59 4.29
N ARG A 211 -8.37 15.54 5.01
CA ARG A 211 -9.68 16.10 4.67
C ARG A 211 -9.68 16.78 3.31
N ALA A 212 -8.68 17.63 3.04
CA ALA A 212 -8.58 18.30 1.74
C ALA A 212 -8.49 17.30 0.58
N MET A 213 -7.74 16.20 0.74
CA MET A 213 -7.65 15.14 -0.28
C MET A 213 -8.99 14.42 -0.48
N ILE A 214 -9.70 14.10 0.61
CA ILE A 214 -11.03 13.48 0.55
C ILE A 214 -12.04 14.40 -0.15
N GLU A 215 -12.08 15.68 0.22
CA GLU A 215 -12.94 16.69 -0.41
C GLU A 215 -12.66 16.82 -1.91
N GLN A 216 -11.38 16.86 -2.29
CA GLN A 216 -10.95 16.94 -3.68
C GLN A 216 -11.37 15.69 -4.47
N GLN A 217 -11.29 14.50 -3.86
CA GLN A 217 -11.76 13.25 -4.47
C GLN A 217 -13.28 13.25 -4.70
N PHE A 218 -14.08 13.71 -3.73
CA PHE A 218 -15.54 13.83 -3.92
C PHE A 218 -15.92 14.85 -4.99
N ALA A 219 -15.21 15.98 -5.06
CA ALA A 219 -15.40 16.95 -6.13
C ALA A 219 -15.14 16.30 -7.51
N GLN A 220 -14.07 15.51 -7.61
CA GLN A 220 -13.73 14.82 -8.85
C GLN A 220 -14.71 13.71 -9.23
N LEU A 221 -15.20 12.95 -8.24
CA LEU A 221 -16.27 11.97 -8.45
C LEU A 221 -17.56 12.62 -8.95
N THR A 222 -17.86 13.84 -8.50
CA THR A 222 -19.02 14.60 -8.97
C THR A 222 -18.86 14.99 -10.44
N ILE A 223 -17.67 15.47 -10.84
CA ILE A 223 -17.35 15.80 -12.24
C ILE A 223 -17.46 14.54 -13.12
N LEU A 224 -16.85 13.44 -12.69
CA LEU A 224 -16.90 12.16 -13.38
C LEU A 224 -18.35 11.68 -13.58
N ARG A 225 -19.16 11.74 -12.51
CA ARG A 225 -20.57 11.32 -12.56
C ARG A 225 -21.39 12.15 -13.54
N ASN A 226 -21.22 13.48 -13.54
CA ASN A 226 -21.96 14.37 -14.42
C ASN A 226 -21.60 14.12 -15.89
N GLN A 227 -20.29 14.02 -16.19
CA GLN A 227 -19.83 13.76 -17.55
C GLN A 227 -20.23 12.37 -18.04
N TRP A 228 -20.17 11.35 -17.17
CA TRP A 228 -20.67 10.03 -17.50
C TRP A 228 -22.17 10.05 -17.82
N ALA A 229 -22.97 10.77 -17.03
CA ALA A 229 -24.40 10.94 -17.29
C ALA A 229 -24.65 11.64 -18.63
N ASP A 230 -23.93 12.71 -18.95
CA ASP A 230 -24.07 13.42 -20.22
C ASP A 230 -23.75 12.52 -21.41
N ASP A 231 -22.63 11.78 -21.34
CA ASP A 231 -22.18 10.87 -22.41
C ASP A 231 -23.18 9.70 -22.64
N HIS A 232 -23.87 9.23 -21.59
CA HIS A 232 -24.78 8.08 -21.67
C HIS A 232 -26.27 8.45 -21.81
N LEU A 233 -26.67 9.66 -21.41
CA LEU A 233 -28.00 10.21 -21.67
C LEU A 233 -28.11 10.73 -23.12
N GLN A 234 -27.05 11.29 -23.68
CA GLN A 234 -27.00 11.68 -25.11
C GLN A 234 -26.96 10.46 -26.06
N ALA A 235 -26.62 9.27 -25.56
CA ALA A 235 -26.55 8.03 -26.34
C ALA A 235 -27.90 7.29 -26.47
N LEU A 236 -28.96 7.74 -25.82
CA LEU A 236 -30.31 7.17 -25.97
C LEU A 236 -31.00 7.83 -27.18
N PRO A 237 -31.40 7.08 -28.21
CA PRO A 237 -32.18 7.65 -29.30
C PRO A 237 -33.49 8.17 -28.71
N ILE A 238 -33.77 9.46 -28.92
CA ILE A 238 -35.09 10.04 -28.69
C ILE A 238 -36.06 9.25 -29.58
N GLN A 239 -36.81 8.32 -28.99
CA GLN A 239 -37.96 7.73 -29.66
C GLN A 239 -38.93 8.88 -29.95
N GLN A 240 -38.97 9.30 -31.22
CA GLN A 240 -39.99 10.23 -31.69
C GLN A 240 -41.35 9.58 -31.41
N GLN A 241 -42.14 10.20 -30.53
CA GLN A 241 -43.53 9.83 -30.34
C GLN A 241 -44.27 9.99 -31.68
N PRO A 242 -45.11 9.03 -32.11
CA PRO A 242 -45.89 9.20 -33.33
C PRO A 242 -46.86 10.37 -33.14
N SER A 243 -46.81 11.32 -34.08
CA SER A 243 -47.84 12.32 -34.28
C SER A 243 -49.19 11.63 -34.51
N GLN A 244 -50.21 12.17 -33.84
CA GLN A 244 -51.62 11.73 -33.83
C GLN A 244 -52.21 11.50 -35.21
#